data_AF-N9L671-F1
#
_entry.id   AF-N9L671-F1
#
_cell.length_a   1.000
_cell.length_b   1.000
_cell.length_c   1.000
_cell.angle_alpha   90.00
_cell.angle_beta   90.00
_cell.angle_gamma   90.00
#
_symmetry.space_group_name_H-M   'P 1'
#
loop_
_entity.id
_entity.type
_entity.pdbx_description
1 polymer ?
#
loop_
_entity_poly.entity_id
_entity_poly.type
_entity_poly.pdbx_seq_one_letter_code
_entity_poly.pdbx_strand_id
1 'polypeptide(L)'
;MKAMIFLSAAMTVPLAGCVGNMNPTGGNSRPNYPYYVTQQPMLVKKIHVPAGTTLVYKEQYFKKGKQDQIMSENKLTDIRLPIGQSIDWGGVPVTMISQFFNSAMRGYSVYPDFKKLDAAKRTRFSQLWQRCDDDLGISIKDRRDWSFNKANIADVQSCSGLYQRYFKNDQEQQQFLDLMYHELMKINDQ
;
A
#
# COMPACT_ATOMS: atom_id res chain seq x y z
N MET A 1 -42.65 -46.46 -48.24
CA MET A 1 -41.95 -45.23 -47.85
C MET A 1 -41.58 -45.35 -46.38
N LYS A 2 -40.29 -45.53 -46.05
CA LYS A 2 -39.80 -45.65 -44.67
C LYS A 2 -39.15 -44.31 -44.28
N ALA A 3 -39.68 -43.67 -43.25
CA ALA A 3 -39.15 -42.42 -42.71
C ALA A 3 -37.87 -42.70 -41.91
N MET A 4 -36.77 -42.03 -42.27
CA MET A 4 -35.55 -41.97 -41.47
C MET A 4 -35.78 -40.98 -40.31
N ILE A 5 -35.69 -41.46 -39.08
CA ILE A 5 -35.63 -40.61 -37.89
C ILE A 5 -34.16 -40.44 -37.54
N PHE A 6 -33.64 -39.23 -37.71
CA PHE A 6 -32.32 -38.84 -37.21
C PHE A 6 -32.42 -38.58 -35.69
N LEU A 7 -31.74 -39.39 -34.88
CA LEU A 7 -31.54 -39.10 -33.46
C LEU A 7 -30.39 -38.10 -33.32
N SER A 8 -30.70 -36.85 -32.99
CA SER A 8 -29.71 -35.86 -32.52
C SER A 8 -29.27 -36.23 -31.09
N ALA A 9 -28.00 -36.62 -30.93
CA ALA A 9 -27.39 -36.78 -29.63
C ALA A 9 -26.99 -35.41 -29.06
N ALA A 10 -27.68 -34.94 -28.04
CA ALA A 10 -27.29 -33.74 -27.28
C ALA A 10 -26.16 -34.12 -26.30
N MET A 11 -24.94 -33.66 -26.60
CA MET A 11 -23.77 -33.85 -25.75
C MET A 11 -23.79 -32.79 -24.63
N THR A 12 -24.28 -33.16 -23.45
CA THR A 12 -24.21 -32.31 -22.25
C THR A 12 -22.78 -32.31 -21.73
N VAL A 13 -22.08 -31.18 -21.89
CA VAL A 13 -20.79 -30.94 -21.23
C VAL A 13 -21.06 -30.51 -19.78
N PRO A 14 -20.66 -31.27 -18.76
CA PRO A 14 -20.72 -30.78 -17.40
C PRO A 14 -19.67 -29.67 -17.24
N LEU A 15 -20.12 -28.42 -17.10
CA LEU A 15 -19.30 -27.34 -16.56
C LEU A 15 -18.93 -27.72 -15.12
N ALA A 16 -17.75 -28.30 -14.94
CA ALA A 16 -17.12 -28.35 -13.63
C ALA A 16 -16.83 -26.90 -13.23
N GLY A 17 -17.72 -26.33 -12.41
CA GLY A 17 -17.44 -25.07 -11.75
C GLY A 17 -16.13 -25.22 -10.98
N CYS A 18 -15.15 -24.37 -11.28
CA CYS A 18 -13.99 -24.19 -10.43
C CYS A 18 -14.51 -23.64 -9.09
N VAL A 19 -14.89 -24.54 -8.18
CA VAL A 19 -15.09 -24.20 -6.78
C VAL A 19 -13.71 -23.80 -6.28
N GLY A 20 -13.47 -22.48 -6.25
CA GLY A 20 -12.29 -21.91 -5.64
C GLY A 20 -12.16 -22.52 -4.25
N ASN A 21 -11.00 -23.09 -3.97
CA ASN A 21 -10.63 -23.66 -2.69
C ASN A 21 -10.63 -22.54 -1.63
N MET A 22 -11.81 -22.14 -1.17
CA MET A 22 -12.00 -21.21 -0.06
C MET A 22 -11.90 -22.02 1.22
N ASN A 23 -10.67 -22.35 1.62
CA ASN A 23 -10.45 -22.80 2.98
C ASN A 23 -10.51 -21.57 3.91
N PRO A 24 -11.53 -21.43 4.78
CA PRO A 24 -11.66 -20.28 5.68
C PRO A 24 -10.59 -20.28 6.79
N THR A 25 -9.85 -21.39 6.98
CA THR A 25 -8.73 -21.47 7.93
C THR A 25 -7.39 -21.16 7.28
N GLY A 26 -7.35 -20.16 6.38
CA GLY A 26 -6.23 -19.78 5.53
C GLY A 26 -4.88 -20.27 6.05
N GLY A 27 -4.24 -21.17 5.30
CA GLY A 27 -3.02 -21.87 5.73
C GLY A 27 -2.09 -20.91 6.47
N ASN A 28 -1.84 -21.19 7.74
CA ASN A 28 -1.22 -20.33 8.75
C ASN A 28 0.25 -19.93 8.47
N SER A 29 0.72 -20.11 7.24
CA SER A 29 2.03 -19.68 6.81
C SER A 29 1.93 -18.24 6.29
N ARG A 30 2.64 -17.32 6.93
CA ARG A 30 2.85 -15.98 6.37
C ARG A 30 3.37 -16.15 4.92
N PRO A 31 2.75 -15.50 3.92
CA PRO A 31 3.19 -15.67 2.55
C PRO A 31 4.68 -15.29 2.41
N ASN A 32 5.47 -16.17 1.80
CA ASN A 32 6.89 -15.93 1.55
C ASN A 32 7.07 -15.07 0.29
N TYR A 33 6.59 -13.83 0.37
CA TYR A 33 6.65 -12.87 -0.74
C TYR A 33 8.10 -12.63 -1.19
N PRO A 34 8.35 -12.47 -2.49
CA PRO A 34 9.67 -12.10 -2.98
C PRO A 34 10.06 -10.71 -2.46
N TYR A 35 11.32 -10.56 -2.06
CA TYR A 35 11.87 -9.29 -1.60
C TYR A 35 13.32 -9.10 -2.02
N TYR A 36 13.76 -7.84 -2.14
CA TYR A 36 15.14 -7.46 -2.42
C TYR A 36 15.64 -6.50 -1.34
N VAL A 37 16.90 -6.62 -0.93
CA VAL A 37 17.53 -5.69 0.01
C VAL A 37 18.52 -4.83 -0.76
N THR A 38 18.35 -3.51 -0.72
CA THR A 38 19.21 -2.57 -1.44
C THR A 38 20.65 -2.66 -0.94
N GLN A 39 21.62 -2.70 -1.85
CA GLN A 39 23.05 -2.76 -1.51
C GLN A 39 23.69 -1.37 -1.43
N GLN A 40 23.09 -0.38 -2.08
CA GLN A 40 23.52 1.02 -2.09
C GLN A 40 22.28 1.92 -2.04
N PRO A 41 22.42 3.20 -1.61
CA PRO A 41 21.34 4.17 -1.73
C PRO A 41 20.85 4.28 -3.18
N MET A 42 19.54 4.33 -3.37
CA MET A 42 18.96 4.38 -4.72
C MET A 42 17.57 5.00 -4.73
N LEU A 43 17.08 5.32 -5.92
CA LEU A 43 15.74 5.83 -6.13
C LEU A 43 14.77 4.66 -6.34
N VAL A 44 13.69 4.61 -5.56
CA VAL A 44 12.59 3.64 -5.70
C VAL A 44 11.27 4.38 -5.59
N LYS A 45 10.36 4.24 -6.56
CA LYS A 45 9.08 4.99 -6.59
C LYS A 45 9.25 6.51 -6.41
N LYS A 46 10.35 7.04 -6.95
CA LYS A 46 10.82 8.44 -6.79
C LYS A 46 11.20 8.85 -5.36
N ILE A 47 11.43 7.90 -4.46
CA ILE A 47 11.94 8.14 -3.11
C ILE A 47 13.41 7.71 -3.05
N HIS A 48 14.27 8.56 -2.50
CA HIS A 48 15.64 8.17 -2.18
C HIS A 48 15.62 7.29 -0.94
N VAL A 49 15.97 6.02 -1.11
CA VAL A 49 16.04 5.05 -0.02
C VAL A 49 17.50 4.70 0.29
N PRO A 50 17.87 4.52 1.57
CA PRO A 50 19.22 4.12 1.96
C PRO A 50 19.51 2.66 1.59
N ALA A 51 20.79 2.29 1.65
CA ALA A 51 21.22 0.89 1.62
C ALA A 51 20.59 0.10 2.78
N GLY A 52 20.30 -1.19 2.56
CA GLY A 52 19.63 -2.07 3.52
C GLY A 52 18.10 -1.98 3.50
N THR A 53 17.51 -1.12 2.66
CA THR A 53 16.06 -1.01 2.50
C THR A 53 15.52 -2.31 1.90
N THR A 54 14.47 -2.86 2.51
CA THR A 54 13.79 -4.06 2.01
C THR A 54 12.63 -3.65 1.11
N LEU A 55 12.71 -4.04 -0.15
CA LEU A 55 11.67 -3.87 -1.17
C LEU A 55 10.89 -5.18 -1.27
N VAL A 56 9.60 -5.17 -0.92
CA VAL A 56 8.73 -6.36 -0.98
C VAL A 56 7.84 -6.26 -2.21
N TYR A 57 7.65 -7.38 -2.90
CA TYR A 57 6.87 -7.45 -4.13
C TYR A 57 5.68 -8.40 -3.99
N LYS A 58 4.67 -8.20 -4.85
CA LYS A 58 3.53 -9.10 -4.99
C LYS A 58 4.01 -10.52 -5.28
N GLU A 59 3.21 -11.48 -4.83
CA GLU A 59 3.39 -12.89 -5.18
C GLU A 59 3.47 -13.07 -6.70
N GLN A 60 4.42 -13.90 -7.10
CA GLN A 60 4.68 -14.25 -8.49
C GLN A 60 5.01 -15.74 -8.57
N TYR A 61 4.62 -16.36 -9.68
CA TYR A 61 4.98 -17.74 -9.95
C TYR A 61 6.50 -17.93 -9.84
N PHE A 62 6.92 -18.94 -9.08
CA PHE A 62 8.31 -19.33 -8.87
C PHE A 62 9.25 -18.29 -8.22
N LYS A 63 8.72 -17.20 -7.64
CA LYS A 63 9.51 -16.19 -6.93
C LYS A 63 9.07 -16.10 -5.47
N LYS A 64 9.97 -16.46 -4.55
CA LYS A 64 9.74 -16.46 -3.10
C LYS A 64 11.01 -16.02 -2.37
N GLY A 65 10.85 -15.37 -1.22
CA GLY A 65 11.97 -14.99 -0.35
C GLY A 65 12.92 -13.95 -0.96
N LYS A 66 14.17 -13.93 -0.47
CA LYS A 66 15.19 -12.98 -0.93
C LYS A 66 15.52 -13.21 -2.41
N GLN A 67 15.59 -12.13 -3.17
CA GLN A 67 16.02 -12.12 -4.56
C GLN A 67 17.42 -11.51 -4.67
N ASP A 68 18.21 -11.97 -5.64
CA ASP A 68 19.57 -11.47 -5.88
C ASP A 68 19.58 -10.14 -6.65
N GLN A 69 18.49 -9.83 -7.34
CA GLN A 69 18.35 -8.63 -8.16
C GLN A 69 17.04 -7.91 -7.85
N ILE A 70 17.06 -6.59 -8.04
CA ILE A 70 15.87 -5.75 -7.93
C ILE A 70 14.83 -6.18 -8.97
N MET A 71 13.56 -6.23 -8.55
CA MET A 71 12.43 -6.55 -9.42
C MET A 71 11.67 -5.29 -9.84
N SER A 72 10.75 -5.43 -10.80
CA SER A 72 9.95 -4.32 -11.31
C SER A 72 9.14 -3.61 -10.22
N GLU A 73 9.26 -2.28 -10.15
CA GLU A 73 8.49 -1.44 -9.23
C GLU A 73 6.96 -1.51 -9.45
N ASN A 74 6.49 -1.97 -10.61
CA ASN A 74 5.06 -2.18 -10.86
C ASN A 74 4.48 -3.31 -9.99
N LYS A 75 5.35 -4.17 -9.45
CA LYS A 75 5.00 -5.26 -8.54
C LYS A 75 5.37 -4.93 -7.09
N LEU A 76 5.97 -3.78 -6.81
CA LEU A 76 6.34 -3.37 -5.46
C LEU A 76 5.08 -3.17 -4.61
N THR A 77 5.09 -3.75 -3.42
CA THR A 77 4.04 -3.58 -2.41
C THR A 77 4.55 -2.82 -1.21
N ASP A 78 5.80 -3.00 -0.80
CA ASP A 78 6.32 -2.36 0.40
C ASP A 78 7.74 -1.82 0.19
N ILE A 79 8.00 -0.67 0.78
CA ILE A 79 9.33 -0.11 1.03
C ILE A 79 9.50 -0.10 2.55
N ARG A 80 10.44 -0.89 3.07
CA ARG A 80 10.72 -0.98 4.51
C ARG A 80 12.14 -0.53 4.78
N LEU A 81 12.29 0.57 5.49
CA LEU A 81 13.60 1.13 5.79
C LEU A 81 14.36 0.27 6.80
N PRO A 82 15.71 0.32 6.81
CA PRO A 82 16.50 -0.37 7.81
C PRO A 82 16.13 0.06 9.23
N ILE A 83 16.29 -0.84 10.20
CA ILE A 83 16.12 -0.52 11.62
C ILE A 83 17.01 0.68 11.96
N GLY A 84 16.44 1.65 12.67
CA GLY A 84 17.14 2.87 13.07
C GLY A 84 17.03 4.01 12.05
N GLN A 85 16.75 3.72 10.78
CA GLN A 85 16.66 4.73 9.72
C GLN A 85 15.21 5.16 9.44
N SER A 86 15.05 6.38 8.94
CA SER A 86 13.76 6.97 8.59
C SER A 86 13.92 8.01 7.49
N ILE A 87 12.83 8.29 6.77
CA ILE A 87 12.72 9.46 5.88
C ILE A 87 11.82 10.48 6.59
N ASP A 88 12.20 11.75 6.58
CA ASP A 88 11.37 12.81 7.16
C ASP A 88 10.22 13.14 6.21
N TRP A 89 8.99 13.18 6.73
CA TRP A 89 7.84 13.72 6.02
C TRP A 89 7.04 14.65 6.90
N GLY A 90 7.12 15.94 6.62
CA GLY A 90 6.37 16.94 7.40
C GLY A 90 6.76 16.98 8.87
N GLY A 91 8.03 16.66 9.15
CA GLY A 91 8.58 16.51 10.49
C GLY A 91 8.39 15.12 11.11
N VAL A 92 7.65 14.22 10.46
CA VAL A 92 7.40 12.86 10.96
C VAL A 92 8.42 11.88 10.38
N PRO A 93 9.17 11.14 11.21
CA PRO A 93 10.01 10.05 10.74
C PRO A 93 9.15 8.91 10.19
N VAL A 94 9.31 8.58 8.91
CA VAL A 94 8.65 7.46 8.22
C VAL A 94 9.61 6.28 8.15
N THR A 95 9.13 5.08 8.49
CA THR A 95 9.93 3.85 8.48
C THR A 95 9.48 2.84 7.42
N MET A 96 8.23 2.94 6.97
CA MET A 96 7.68 2.04 5.97
C MET A 96 6.59 2.71 5.14
N ILE A 97 6.50 2.32 3.87
CA ILE A 97 5.42 2.68 2.95
C ILE A 97 4.89 1.38 2.35
N SER A 98 3.58 1.17 2.39
CA SER A 98 2.94 -0.05 1.89
C SER A 98 1.76 0.27 1.00
N GLN A 99 1.70 -0.30 -0.20
CA GLN A 99 0.55 -0.19 -1.09
C GLN A 99 -0.72 -0.66 -0.37
N PHE A 100 -1.83 0.03 -0.61
CA PHE A 100 -3.13 -0.43 -0.11
C PHE A 100 -3.42 -1.88 -0.52
N PHE A 101 -3.94 -2.67 0.42
CA PHE A 101 -4.31 -4.07 0.17
C PHE A 101 -5.30 -4.18 -0.99
N ASN A 102 -6.26 -3.25 -1.06
CA ASN A 102 -7.21 -3.17 -2.16
C ASN A 102 -6.53 -2.51 -3.37
N SER A 103 -6.10 -3.35 -4.33
CA SER A 103 -5.42 -2.88 -5.53
C SER A 103 -6.23 -1.94 -6.43
N ALA A 104 -7.57 -1.89 -6.28
CA ALA A 104 -8.42 -0.93 -6.97
C ALA A 104 -8.19 0.50 -6.45
N MET A 105 -7.89 0.65 -5.16
CA MET A 105 -7.50 1.93 -4.58
C MET A 105 -6.12 2.35 -5.09
N ARG A 106 -5.96 3.64 -5.38
CA ARG A 106 -4.72 4.22 -5.87
C ARG A 106 -4.03 4.94 -4.71
N GLY A 107 -3.12 4.24 -4.03
CA GLY A 107 -2.47 4.82 -2.86
C GLY A 107 -1.65 3.84 -2.05
N TYR A 108 -1.23 4.31 -0.89
CA TYR A 108 -0.37 3.60 0.06
C TYR A 108 -0.63 4.09 1.48
N SER A 109 -0.36 3.21 2.45
CA SER A 109 -0.22 3.53 3.86
C SER A 109 1.23 3.94 4.15
N VAL A 110 1.40 4.96 4.99
CA VAL A 110 2.70 5.44 5.47
C VAL A 110 2.79 5.18 6.96
N TYR A 111 3.87 4.54 7.41
CA TYR A 111 4.05 4.12 8.79
C TYR A 111 5.06 5.02 9.50
N PRO A 112 4.65 5.72 10.56
CA PRO A 112 5.50 6.65 11.29
C PRO A 112 6.32 5.93 12.38
N ASP A 113 7.37 6.60 12.86
CA ASP A 113 8.05 6.31 14.12
C ASP A 113 7.97 7.56 15.02
N PHE A 114 6.82 7.72 15.69
CA PHE A 114 6.58 8.87 16.56
C PHE A 114 7.52 8.93 17.77
N LYS A 115 8.18 7.84 18.15
CA LYS A 115 9.19 7.85 19.21
C LYS A 115 10.42 8.65 18.83
N LYS A 116 10.67 8.82 17.52
CA LYS A 116 11.75 9.65 16.96
C LYS A 116 11.27 11.02 16.50
N LEU A 117 10.01 11.40 16.75
CA LEU A 117 9.49 12.70 16.38
C LEU A 117 10.17 13.79 17.20
N ASP A 118 11.06 14.54 16.56
CA ASP A 118 11.73 15.68 17.15
C ASP A 118 10.73 16.81 17.46
N ALA A 119 10.75 17.30 18.70
CA ALA A 119 9.91 18.41 19.12
C ALA A 119 10.12 19.67 18.26
N ALA A 120 11.34 19.92 17.78
CA ALA A 120 11.68 21.06 16.93
C ALA A 120 11.09 20.95 15.52
N LYS A 121 10.75 19.74 15.07
CA LYS A 121 10.17 19.48 13.75
C LYS A 121 8.66 19.36 13.75
N ARG A 122 8.01 19.50 14.91
CA ARG A 122 6.55 19.34 15.02
C ARG A 122 5.81 20.40 14.22
N THR A 123 5.11 19.95 13.20
CA THR A 123 4.13 20.72 12.43
C THR A 123 2.71 20.44 12.93
N ARG A 124 1.75 21.29 12.57
CA ARG A 124 0.33 21.01 12.86
C ARG A 124 -0.13 19.68 12.26
N PHE A 125 0.34 19.36 11.05
CA PHE A 125 0.13 18.05 10.42
C PHE A 125 0.66 16.90 11.29
N SER A 126 1.92 16.96 11.73
CA SER A 126 2.52 15.91 12.56
C SER A 126 1.77 15.69 13.87
N GLN A 127 1.24 16.77 14.48
CA GLN A 127 0.43 16.68 15.70
C GLN A 127 -0.91 16.00 15.45
N LEU A 128 -1.57 16.30 14.33
CA LEU A 128 -2.81 15.65 13.95
C LEU A 128 -2.59 14.16 13.67
N TRP A 129 -1.53 13.82 12.94
CA TRP A 129 -1.20 12.44 12.64
C TRP A 129 -0.82 11.66 13.91
N GLN A 130 -0.01 12.25 14.80
CA GLN A 130 0.34 11.63 16.07
C GLN A 130 -0.88 11.32 16.96
N ARG A 131 -1.97 12.08 16.87
CA ARG A 131 -3.22 11.78 17.60
C ARG A 131 -3.88 10.47 17.15
N CYS A 132 -3.62 10.01 15.93
CA CYS A 132 -4.09 8.71 15.47
C CYS A 132 -3.20 7.57 16.00
N ASP A 133 -1.94 7.87 16.34
CA ASP A 133 -0.90 6.94 16.81
C ASP A 133 -0.72 5.70 15.91
N ASP A 134 -0.88 5.89 14.59
CA ASP A 134 -0.91 4.79 13.61
C ASP A 134 -0.54 5.25 12.19
N ASP A 135 -0.64 4.35 11.20
CA ASP A 135 -0.39 4.64 9.80
C ASP A 135 -1.38 5.66 9.18
N LEU A 136 -0.88 6.34 8.15
CA LEU A 136 -1.64 7.30 7.36
C LEU A 136 -1.88 6.77 5.95
N GLY A 137 -3.15 6.65 5.57
CA GLY A 137 -3.53 6.24 4.22
C GLY A 137 -3.56 7.43 3.28
N ILE A 138 -2.82 7.35 2.17
CA ILE A 138 -2.71 8.41 1.17
C ILE A 138 -3.17 7.91 -0.19
N SER A 139 -4.08 8.66 -0.80
CA SER A 139 -4.43 8.47 -2.22
C SER A 139 -3.59 9.35 -3.13
N ILE A 140 -3.31 8.84 -4.33
CA ILE A 140 -2.41 9.46 -5.29
C ILE A 140 -2.95 9.45 -6.72
N LYS A 141 -2.47 10.42 -7.51
CA LYS A 141 -2.82 10.57 -8.93
C LYS A 141 -2.01 9.62 -9.81
N ASP A 142 -0.70 9.44 -9.59
CA ASP A 142 0.19 8.55 -10.34
C ASP A 142 0.76 7.44 -9.43
N ARG A 143 0.54 6.17 -9.78
CA ARG A 143 0.99 4.98 -9.02
C ARG A 143 2.51 4.73 -9.12
N ARG A 144 3.21 5.42 -10.01
CA ARG A 144 4.67 5.33 -10.17
C ARG A 144 5.41 6.20 -9.17
N ASP A 145 4.72 7.12 -8.55
CA ASP A 145 5.28 8.12 -7.65
C ASP A 145 4.71 7.92 -6.26
N TRP A 146 5.50 7.32 -5.37
CA TRP A 146 5.13 7.19 -3.97
C TRP A 146 5.81 8.24 -3.11
N SER A 147 6.57 9.15 -3.73
CA SER A 147 7.19 10.24 -3.01
C SER A 147 6.14 11.16 -2.39
N PHE A 148 6.60 11.99 -1.48
CA PHE A 148 5.80 12.99 -0.78
C PHE A 148 5.48 14.22 -1.64
N ASN A 149 5.60 14.11 -2.96
CA ASN A 149 5.25 15.13 -3.92
C ASN A 149 3.76 15.51 -3.80
N LYS A 150 3.48 16.67 -3.23
CA LYS A 150 2.12 17.20 -3.04
C LYS A 150 1.32 17.33 -4.32
N ALA A 151 1.97 17.54 -5.48
CA ALA A 151 1.25 17.58 -6.76
C ALA A 151 0.62 16.21 -7.11
N ASN A 152 1.23 15.11 -6.64
CA ASN A 152 0.76 13.75 -6.85
C ASN A 152 -0.22 13.26 -5.76
N ILE A 153 -0.18 13.84 -4.57
CA ILE A 153 -1.13 13.53 -3.49
C ILE A 153 -2.53 14.00 -3.92
N ALA A 154 -3.51 13.12 -3.79
CA ALA A 154 -4.90 13.41 -4.11
C ALA A 154 -5.71 13.76 -2.86
N ASP A 155 -5.53 13.00 -1.77
CA ASP A 155 -6.25 13.15 -0.50
C ASP A 155 -5.63 12.24 0.58
N VAL A 156 -5.90 12.57 1.85
CA VAL A 156 -5.69 11.69 3.01
C VAL A 156 -6.91 10.78 3.17
N GLN A 157 -6.72 9.49 2.93
CA GLN A 157 -7.80 8.48 2.92
C GLN A 157 -8.13 7.91 4.29
N SER A 158 -7.13 7.82 5.17
CA SER A 158 -7.33 7.30 6.51
C SER A 158 -6.24 7.77 7.46
N CYS A 159 -6.54 7.73 8.75
CA CYS A 159 -5.58 7.89 9.83
C CYS A 159 -5.95 6.89 10.93
N SER A 160 -5.17 5.81 11.05
CA SER A 160 -5.58 4.59 11.75
C SER A 160 -6.90 3.98 11.19
N GLY A 161 -7.42 2.96 11.87
CA GLY A 161 -8.78 2.44 11.68
C GLY A 161 -9.88 3.38 12.18
N LEU A 162 -9.52 4.44 12.93
CA LEU A 162 -10.47 5.38 13.54
C LEU A 162 -11.09 6.37 12.55
N TYR A 163 -10.28 6.90 11.62
CA TYR A 163 -10.72 7.91 10.66
C TYR A 163 -10.56 7.36 9.24
N GLN A 164 -11.64 7.19 8.51
CA GLN A 164 -11.60 6.63 7.15
C GLN A 164 -12.58 7.33 6.21
N ARG A 165 -12.12 7.68 5.00
CA ARG A 165 -12.98 8.20 3.90
C ARG A 165 -14.08 7.23 3.48
N TYR A 166 -13.98 5.95 3.88
CA TYR A 166 -15.04 4.97 3.70
C TYR A 166 -16.36 5.39 4.36
N PHE A 167 -16.30 6.00 5.56
CA PHE A 167 -17.48 6.44 6.32
C PHE A 167 -17.94 7.84 5.91
N LYS A 168 -18.47 7.96 4.68
CA LYS A 168 -18.83 9.26 4.05
C LYS A 168 -19.84 10.10 4.83
N ASN A 169 -20.72 9.46 5.60
CA ASN A 169 -21.77 10.14 6.37
C ASN A 169 -21.34 10.55 7.77
N ASP A 170 -20.14 10.11 8.22
CA ASP A 170 -19.57 10.54 9.48
C ASP A 170 -18.85 11.89 9.28
N GLN A 171 -19.57 12.96 9.60
CA GLN A 171 -19.08 14.32 9.38
C GLN A 171 -17.82 14.64 10.19
N GLU A 172 -17.69 14.11 11.40
CA GLU A 172 -16.51 14.33 12.24
C GLU A 172 -15.27 13.71 11.59
N GLN A 173 -15.40 12.46 11.11
CA GLN A 173 -14.30 11.82 10.40
C GLN A 173 -13.91 12.55 9.12
N GLN A 174 -14.89 12.99 8.33
CA GLN A 174 -14.60 13.73 7.09
C GLN A 174 -13.88 15.05 7.39
N GLN A 175 -14.36 15.82 8.38
CA GLN A 175 -13.75 17.09 8.77
C GLN A 175 -12.33 16.90 9.30
N PHE A 176 -12.08 15.84 10.08
CA PHE A 176 -10.75 15.53 10.57
C PHE A 176 -9.77 15.23 9.43
N LEU A 177 -10.18 14.40 8.46
CA LEU A 177 -9.36 14.05 7.31
C LEU A 177 -9.16 15.23 6.35
N ASP A 178 -10.17 16.09 6.18
CA ASP A 178 -10.06 17.34 5.43
C ASP A 178 -9.04 18.28 6.06
N LEU A 179 -9.09 18.45 7.39
CA LEU A 179 -8.13 19.25 8.13
C LEU A 179 -6.71 18.66 7.99
N MET A 180 -6.58 17.35 8.12
CA MET A 180 -5.28 16.66 7.99
C MET A 180 -4.68 16.86 6.60
N TYR A 181 -5.47 16.69 5.54
CA TYR A 181 -5.05 16.95 4.17
C TYR A 181 -4.69 18.43 3.97
N HIS A 182 -5.49 19.35 4.48
CA HIS A 182 -5.21 20.77 4.38
C HIS A 182 -3.89 21.16 5.05
N GLU A 183 -3.61 20.65 6.25
CA GLU A 183 -2.35 20.89 6.96
C GLU A 183 -1.16 20.20 6.27
N LEU A 184 -1.35 19.01 5.70
CA LEU A 184 -0.34 18.35 4.87
C LEU A 184 0.10 19.23 3.70
N MET A 185 -0.86 19.87 3.02
CA MET A 185 -0.55 20.68 1.83
C MET A 185 0.24 21.96 2.16
N LYS A 186 0.20 22.43 3.42
CA LYS A 186 0.96 23.59 3.91
C LYS A 186 2.41 23.29 4.27
N ILE A 187 2.78 22.01 4.42
CA ILE A 187 4.15 21.63 4.76
C ILE A 187 5.09 22.10 3.65
N ASN A 188 6.17 22.78 4.01
CA ASN A 188 7.20 23.12 3.03
C ASN A 188 7.96 21.84 2.66
N ASP A 189 8.00 21.53 1.37
CA ASP A 189 8.87 20.48 0.86
C ASP A 189 10.31 20.98 1.05
N GLN A 190 11.10 20.29 1.88
CA GLN A 190 12.55 20.52 1.95
C GLN A 190 13.24 19.85 0.76
#